data_AF-A0AAD9WV24-F1
#
_entry.id   AF-A0AAD9WV24-F1
#
_cell.length_a   1.000
_cell.length_b   1.000
_cell.length_c   1.000
_cell.angle_alpha   90.00
_cell.angle_beta   90.00
_cell.angle_gamma   90.00
#
_symmetry.space_group_name_H-M   'P 1'
#
loop_
_entity.id
_entity.type
_entity.pdbx_description
1 polymer ?
#
loop_
_entity_poly.entity_id
_entity_poly.type
_entity_poly.pdbx_seq_one_letter_code
_entity_poly.pdbx_strand_id
1 'polypeptide(L)'
;MASSLKSLFFSVPRTQILLIVSLLLSLIIFSVTQTSHSRPTNLASTVASRLLFAANSFISPFSSISSSNTCLVLDSESNCTLSSVTVIEKTTTTTPDHDNPTKNYDQESYNDSVKNPSSCNIFDGKWVVDDDDPNPLYSPGSCPFIDDAFNCFKNGRPDSDYLRYKWRPHGCQIPRFDGRKMLEMLRGKKLVFVGDSLNRNMWEALVCALRESLKDKSRLYEVSGRRHLRTKGFFSFKFRDYKCSIDFIKSPFLVQEWKISDKKGSRRETLRLDMIQGSSSKYYDADIIIFNTGHWWTHHKTFKGNNYFQEGSHVYNRLEVREAYTKALRTWAQWTDENIDSNRTKVFFRGYSASHFRKGQWNSGGYCHEETNPITNESSIASYPWMMGILESVIAEMKTPVFYLNITKMTDYRQDGHPSIYRQQQPGLGIQRSPGMMMIQDCSHWCLPGVPDFWNQLLYAVLLISSHQQ
;
A
#
# COMPACT_ATOMS: atom_id res chain seq x y z
N MET A 1 -12.88 -71.46 -30.48
CA MET A 1 -12.99 -70.12 -29.86
C MET A 1 -11.65 -69.81 -29.20
N ALA A 2 -10.61 -69.36 -29.89
CA ALA A 2 -10.48 -68.22 -30.83
C ALA A 2 -10.49 -66.85 -30.11
N SER A 3 -9.36 -66.14 -30.23
CA SER A 3 -9.08 -64.72 -29.89
C SER A 3 -9.39 -64.22 -28.47
N SER A 4 -8.41 -64.33 -27.56
CA SER A 4 -8.25 -63.44 -26.39
C SER A 4 -6.77 -63.26 -26.00
N LEU A 5 -5.95 -62.74 -26.92
CA LEU A 5 -4.54 -62.36 -26.64
C LEU A 5 -3.95 -61.52 -27.80
N LYS A 6 -4.42 -60.27 -27.98
CA LYS A 6 -3.81 -59.28 -28.91
C LYS A 6 -4.41 -57.85 -28.79
N SER A 7 -4.16 -57.14 -27.69
CA SER A 7 -4.38 -55.66 -27.62
C SER A 7 -3.77 -54.98 -26.37
N LEU A 8 -2.52 -55.29 -26.03
CA LEU A 8 -1.83 -54.67 -24.87
C LEU A 8 -0.49 -54.01 -25.26
N PHE A 9 -0.48 -53.30 -26.41
CA PHE A 9 0.65 -52.53 -26.91
C PHE A 9 0.22 -51.26 -27.66
N PHE A 10 -0.26 -50.26 -26.92
CA PHE A 10 -0.27 -48.83 -27.26
C PHE A 10 -0.40 -48.06 -25.94
N SER A 11 0.37 -47.02 -25.62
CA SER A 11 1.63 -46.53 -26.18
C SER A 11 2.36 -45.72 -25.09
N VAL A 12 3.35 -46.31 -24.42
CA VAL A 12 4.17 -45.55 -23.44
C VAL A 12 5.02 -44.54 -24.21
N PRO A 13 4.98 -43.23 -23.88
CA PRO A 13 5.79 -42.24 -24.57
C PRO A 13 7.27 -42.57 -24.48
N ARG A 14 8.03 -42.39 -25.58
CA ARG A 14 9.49 -42.64 -25.62
C ARG A 14 10.26 -41.90 -24.50
N THR A 15 9.74 -40.75 -24.05
CA THR A 15 10.25 -39.97 -22.92
C THR A 15 10.13 -40.69 -21.56
N GLN A 16 9.04 -41.43 -21.31
CA GLN A 16 8.91 -42.21 -20.08
C GLN A 16 9.84 -43.43 -20.05
N ILE A 17 10.09 -44.07 -21.20
CA ILE A 17 11.06 -45.17 -21.30
C ILE A 17 12.48 -44.64 -21.01
N LEU A 18 12.86 -43.48 -21.56
CA LEU A 18 14.15 -42.84 -21.22
C LEU A 18 14.28 -42.50 -19.73
N LEU A 19 13.22 -41.96 -19.10
CA LEU A 19 13.22 -41.62 -17.68
C LEU A 19 13.39 -42.88 -16.80
N ILE A 20 12.70 -43.98 -17.12
CA ILE A 20 12.82 -45.25 -16.37
C ILE A 20 14.23 -45.84 -16.52
N VAL A 21 14.79 -45.84 -17.73
CA VAL A 21 16.18 -46.31 -17.97
C VAL A 21 17.21 -45.41 -17.26
N SER A 22 17.01 -44.10 -17.26
CA SER A 22 17.89 -43.16 -16.54
C SER A 22 17.80 -43.32 -15.01
N LEU A 23 16.61 -43.60 -14.47
CA LEU A 23 16.44 -43.90 -13.05
C LEU A 23 17.16 -45.19 -12.67
N LEU A 24 16.99 -46.26 -13.46
CA LEU A 24 17.65 -47.54 -13.25
C LEU A 24 19.19 -47.43 -13.35
N LEU A 25 19.73 -46.67 -14.31
CA LEU A 25 21.18 -46.41 -14.37
C LEU A 25 21.67 -45.67 -13.12
N SER A 26 20.94 -44.65 -12.65
CA SER A 26 21.33 -43.88 -11.47
C SER A 26 21.36 -44.75 -10.19
N LEU A 27 20.39 -45.66 -10.02
CA LEU A 27 20.35 -46.63 -8.93
C LEU A 27 21.50 -47.65 -8.99
N ILE A 28 21.84 -48.15 -10.20
CA ILE A 28 22.99 -49.05 -10.38
C ILE A 28 24.30 -48.33 -10.00
N ILE A 29 24.50 -47.09 -10.46
CA ILE A 29 25.70 -46.29 -10.12
C ILE A 29 25.79 -46.06 -8.60
N PHE A 30 24.67 -45.73 -7.94
CA PHE A 30 24.63 -45.56 -6.49
C PHE A 30 24.97 -46.86 -5.73
N SER A 31 24.48 -48.00 -6.21
CA SER A 31 24.76 -49.31 -5.60
C SER A 31 26.23 -49.75 -5.74
N VAL A 32 26.89 -49.43 -6.85
CA VAL A 32 28.31 -49.72 -7.07
C VAL A 32 29.22 -48.83 -6.20
N THR A 33 28.79 -47.62 -5.87
CA THR A 33 29.57 -46.73 -4.97
C THR A 33 29.53 -47.11 -3.49
N GLN A 34 28.75 -48.12 -3.08
CA GLN A 34 28.59 -48.50 -1.67
C GLN A 34 29.51 -49.64 -1.20
N THR A 35 30.35 -50.20 -2.07
CA THR A 35 31.26 -51.32 -1.73
C THR A 35 32.76 -50.94 -1.81
N SER A 36 33.18 -49.93 -1.03
CA SER A 36 34.59 -49.73 -0.71
C SER A 36 34.76 -49.00 0.64
N HIS A 37 35.41 -49.66 1.61
CA HIS A 37 35.75 -49.05 2.90
C HIS A 37 36.90 -48.04 2.77
N SER A 38 36.68 -46.78 3.17
CA SER A 38 37.72 -45.89 3.74
C SER A 38 37.09 -44.69 4.45
N ARG A 39 37.83 -44.06 5.38
CA ARG A 39 37.34 -42.98 6.28
C ARG A 39 37.38 -41.59 5.60
N PRO A 40 36.64 -40.58 6.13
CA PRO A 40 36.26 -39.40 5.36
C PRO A 40 37.11 -38.15 5.64
N THR A 41 38.00 -37.82 4.71
CA THR A 41 38.45 -36.43 4.43
C THR A 41 38.77 -36.34 2.93
N ASN A 42 38.56 -35.16 2.32
CA ASN A 42 38.83 -34.85 0.90
C ASN A 42 37.86 -35.40 -0.17
N LEU A 43 36.54 -35.29 0.03
CA LEU A 43 35.54 -35.46 -1.05
C LEU A 43 34.49 -34.34 -1.11
N ALA A 44 34.91 -33.08 -0.93
CA ALA A 44 34.02 -31.90 -1.00
C ALA A 44 34.28 -30.97 -2.20
N SER A 45 35.44 -31.05 -2.87
CA SER A 45 35.83 -30.11 -3.93
C SER A 45 35.52 -30.58 -5.36
N THR A 46 35.30 -31.87 -5.60
CA THR A 46 35.23 -32.44 -6.97
C THR A 46 33.80 -32.59 -7.52
N VAL A 47 32.77 -32.57 -6.65
CA VAL A 47 31.36 -32.65 -7.08
C VAL A 47 30.81 -31.27 -7.48
N ALA A 48 31.29 -30.18 -6.86
CA ALA A 48 30.87 -28.82 -7.16
C ALA A 48 31.14 -28.41 -8.62
N SER A 49 32.29 -28.81 -9.18
CA SER A 49 32.71 -28.37 -10.53
C SER A 49 32.07 -29.10 -11.70
N ARG A 50 31.22 -30.12 -11.47
CA ARG A 50 30.52 -30.85 -12.56
C ARG A 50 29.02 -30.57 -12.65
N LEU A 51 28.39 -29.98 -11.62
CA LEU A 51 27.01 -29.50 -11.70
C LEU A 51 26.90 -28.15 -12.44
N LEU A 52 27.98 -27.38 -12.51
CA LEU A 52 28.03 -26.08 -13.21
C LEU A 52 28.08 -26.17 -14.74
N PHE A 53 28.35 -27.35 -15.32
CA PHE A 53 28.46 -27.52 -16.78
C PHE A 53 27.18 -28.01 -17.48
N ALA A 54 26.19 -28.52 -16.74
CA ALA A 54 24.94 -29.02 -17.34
C ALA A 54 23.85 -27.92 -17.52
N ALA A 55 24.00 -26.77 -16.88
CA ALA A 55 23.03 -25.68 -16.93
C ALA A 55 23.20 -24.71 -18.12
N ASN A 56 24.36 -24.72 -18.79
CA ASN A 56 24.78 -23.71 -19.78
C ASN A 56 24.61 -24.12 -21.26
N SER A 57 23.89 -25.20 -21.58
CA SER A 57 23.80 -25.75 -22.94
C SER A 57 22.45 -25.60 -23.65
N PHE A 58 21.55 -24.74 -23.17
CA PHE A 58 20.30 -24.39 -23.87
C PHE A 58 20.17 -22.87 -24.04
N ILE A 59 20.80 -22.38 -25.10
CA ILE A 59 20.80 -21.02 -25.66
C ILE A 59 20.82 -21.24 -27.19
N SER A 60 20.17 -20.49 -28.09
CA SER A 60 19.54 -19.16 -28.04
C SER A 60 18.19 -19.21 -28.86
N PRO A 61 17.52 -18.14 -29.34
CA PRO A 61 17.87 -16.71 -29.40
C PRO A 61 16.76 -15.73 -28.94
N PHE A 62 17.05 -14.97 -27.89
CA PHE A 62 16.62 -13.58 -27.85
C PHE A 62 17.86 -12.70 -27.96
N SER A 63 17.85 -11.85 -28.99
CA SER A 63 18.82 -10.78 -29.17
C SER A 63 18.89 -9.90 -27.93
N SER A 64 20.09 -9.52 -27.54
CA SER A 64 20.37 -8.58 -26.45
C SER A 64 19.82 -7.19 -26.78
N ILE A 65 18.54 -6.97 -26.50
CA ILE A 65 17.99 -5.63 -26.32
C ILE A 65 18.37 -5.21 -24.90
N SER A 66 19.39 -4.36 -24.80
CA SER A 66 19.69 -3.63 -23.58
C SER A 66 18.56 -2.62 -23.33
N SER A 67 17.49 -3.06 -22.67
CA SER A 67 16.50 -2.18 -22.06
C SER A 67 17.00 -1.76 -20.69
N SER A 68 17.94 -0.82 -20.67
CA SER A 68 18.34 -0.12 -19.45
C SER A 68 17.11 0.55 -18.84
N ASN A 69 16.78 0.19 -17.59
CA ASN A 69 16.19 1.04 -16.52
C ASN A 69 15.46 0.17 -15.49
N THR A 70 16.17 -0.26 -14.44
CA THR A 70 15.57 -0.77 -13.19
C THR A 70 16.55 -0.52 -12.06
N CYS A 71 16.22 0.40 -11.15
CA CYS A 71 16.94 0.56 -9.88
C CYS A 71 16.17 -0.18 -8.78
N LEU A 72 16.75 -1.25 -8.24
CA LEU A 72 16.34 -1.81 -6.95
C LEU A 72 17.36 -1.36 -5.90
N VAL A 73 16.89 -0.66 -4.87
CA VAL A 73 17.75 -0.09 -3.84
C VAL A 73 18.17 -1.16 -2.85
N LEU A 74 19.37 -1.74 -3.06
CA LEU A 74 20.21 -2.42 -2.06
C LEU A 74 21.53 -2.88 -2.70
N ASP A 75 22.43 -1.94 -3.01
CA ASP A 75 23.90 -2.12 -2.91
C ASP A 75 24.63 -0.80 -3.22
N SER A 76 25.73 -0.51 -2.52
CA SER A 76 26.34 0.83 -2.47
C SER A 76 27.38 1.14 -3.55
N GLU A 77 27.50 0.33 -4.60
CA GLU A 77 28.59 0.45 -5.59
C GLU A 77 28.14 0.48 -7.07
N SER A 78 26.91 0.91 -7.36
CA SER A 78 26.53 1.28 -8.73
C SER A 78 25.62 2.52 -8.76
N ASN A 79 25.75 3.34 -9.81
CA ASN A 79 25.13 4.67 -9.93
C ASN A 79 23.59 4.61 -10.12
N CYS A 80 22.86 4.30 -9.05
CA CYS A 80 21.41 4.42 -8.92
C CYS A 80 21.08 5.27 -7.67
N THR A 81 21.14 6.59 -7.79
CA THR A 81 20.88 7.51 -6.67
C THR A 81 19.37 7.70 -6.45
N LEU A 82 18.74 6.87 -5.62
CA LEU A 82 17.36 7.09 -5.15
C LEU A 82 17.31 7.87 -3.83
N SER A 83 17.84 9.09 -3.86
CA SER A 83 17.56 10.12 -2.86
C SER A 83 16.91 11.31 -3.57
N SER A 84 15.88 11.88 -2.95
CA SER A 84 14.88 12.80 -3.55
C SER A 84 14.07 12.26 -4.74
N VAL A 85 12.76 12.42 -4.61
CA VAL A 85 11.84 12.63 -5.73
C VAL A 85 12.46 13.61 -6.74
N THR A 86 12.62 13.20 -8.01
CA THR A 86 12.59 14.13 -9.16
C THR A 86 12.24 13.36 -10.44
N VAL A 87 11.35 13.92 -11.27
CA VAL A 87 11.26 13.63 -12.71
C VAL A 87 12.25 14.57 -13.41
N ILE A 88 13.03 14.10 -14.39
CA ILE A 88 13.91 14.97 -15.18
C ILE A 88 13.52 14.90 -16.65
N GLU A 89 13.03 16.03 -17.17
CA GLU A 89 12.95 16.30 -18.61
C GLU A 89 14.24 17.01 -19.07
N LYS A 90 14.61 16.82 -20.34
CA LYS A 90 16.00 16.97 -20.81
C LYS A 90 16.17 18.25 -21.62
N THR A 91 16.91 19.23 -21.10
CA THR A 91 17.36 20.40 -21.88
C THR A 91 18.88 20.54 -21.83
N THR A 92 19.47 20.95 -22.96
CA THR A 92 20.93 20.91 -23.20
C THR A 92 21.54 22.32 -23.17
N THR A 93 22.85 22.37 -22.97
CA THR A 93 23.83 23.34 -23.53
C THR A 93 24.38 24.49 -22.63
N THR A 94 25.73 24.57 -22.63
CA THR A 94 26.63 25.76 -22.52
C THR A 94 26.83 26.52 -21.20
N THR A 95 28.09 26.52 -20.76
CA THR A 95 28.85 27.54 -19.98
C THR A 95 29.09 28.82 -20.83
N PRO A 96 29.64 29.98 -20.33
CA PRO A 96 30.52 30.13 -19.14
C PRO A 96 30.43 31.43 -18.25
N ASP A 97 31.16 31.35 -17.13
CA ASP A 97 32.01 32.36 -16.41
C ASP A 97 31.59 33.72 -15.77
N HIS A 98 32.19 33.89 -14.58
CA HIS A 98 32.76 35.06 -13.86
C HIS A 98 31.93 36.26 -13.31
N ASP A 99 32.03 36.43 -11.97
CA ASP A 99 32.27 37.64 -11.12
C ASP A 99 31.71 39.02 -11.53
N ASN A 100 31.08 39.83 -10.65
CA ASN A 100 31.54 40.26 -9.31
C ASN A 100 30.39 40.98 -8.53
N PRO A 101 30.53 41.33 -7.22
CA PRO A 101 29.41 41.78 -6.37
C PRO A 101 29.29 43.30 -6.15
N THR A 102 28.09 43.78 -5.80
CA THR A 102 27.78 44.54 -4.54
C THR A 102 26.42 45.28 -4.62
N LYS A 103 25.56 45.07 -3.61
CA LYS A 103 25.07 46.07 -2.62
C LYS A 103 23.84 45.56 -1.86
N ASN A 104 23.84 45.78 -0.54
CA ASN A 104 22.71 45.45 0.34
C ASN A 104 21.48 46.33 0.04
N TYR A 105 20.31 45.70 0.10
CA TYR A 105 19.11 46.31 0.66
C TYR A 105 18.54 45.33 1.69
N ASP A 106 18.18 45.83 2.86
CA ASP A 106 17.70 45.00 3.96
C ASP A 106 16.33 44.40 3.63
N GLN A 107 16.29 43.08 3.54
CA GLN A 107 15.05 42.31 3.39
C GLN A 107 15.10 41.16 4.39
N GLU A 108 14.18 41.15 5.35
CA GLU A 108 14.12 40.16 6.42
C GLU A 108 14.03 38.74 5.82
N SER A 109 15.11 37.97 5.95
CA SER A 109 15.16 36.61 5.39
C SER A 109 14.33 35.67 6.26
N TYR A 110 13.08 35.43 5.87
CA TYR A 110 12.32 34.29 6.38
C TYR A 110 13.03 33.01 5.96
N ASN A 111 13.76 32.41 6.90
CA ASN A 111 14.74 31.37 6.63
C ASN A 111 14.06 29.98 6.52
N ASP A 112 13.16 29.84 5.54
CA ASP A 112 12.57 28.55 5.13
C ASP A 112 13.58 27.73 4.30
N SER A 113 14.76 27.49 4.89
CA SER A 113 15.80 26.65 4.30
C SER A 113 15.51 25.19 4.61
N VAL A 114 14.58 24.61 3.84
CA VAL A 114 14.47 23.16 3.67
C VAL A 114 15.81 22.66 3.11
N LYS A 115 16.71 22.25 4.02
CA LYS A 115 18.02 21.69 3.65
C LYS A 115 17.79 20.50 2.73
N ASN A 116 18.40 20.60 1.55
CA ASN A 116 18.41 19.66 0.42
C ASN A 116 17.62 18.35 0.66
N PRO A 117 16.38 18.20 0.15
CA PRO A 117 15.58 16.98 0.32
C PRO A 117 16.20 15.74 -0.36
N SER A 118 17.31 15.92 -1.07
CA SER A 118 18.13 14.88 -1.73
C SER A 118 18.97 14.00 -0.80
N SER A 119 18.72 14.00 0.52
CA SER A 119 19.33 13.05 1.45
C SER A 119 18.42 12.61 2.61
N CYS A 120 17.12 12.95 2.61
CA CYS A 120 16.23 12.65 3.73
C CYS A 120 15.08 11.71 3.34
N ASN A 121 15.03 10.55 3.99
CA ASN A 121 13.84 9.71 3.99
C ASN A 121 12.82 10.23 5.00
N ILE A 122 11.79 10.96 4.54
CA ILE A 122 10.72 11.49 5.41
C ILE A 122 9.87 10.38 6.07
N PHE A 123 9.96 9.14 5.61
CA PHE A 123 9.25 7.99 6.16
C PHE A 123 10.04 7.24 7.24
N ASP A 124 11.31 7.61 7.49
CA ASP A 124 12.14 7.02 8.55
C ASP A 124 12.49 8.05 9.63
N GLY A 125 12.17 7.71 10.87
CA GLY A 125 12.03 8.67 11.96
C GLY A 125 11.38 8.06 13.19
N LYS A 126 10.88 8.93 14.06
CA LYS A 126 10.15 8.56 15.27
C LYS A 126 9.06 9.56 15.63
N TRP A 127 8.05 9.11 16.36
CA TRP A 127 7.09 10.01 16.98
C TRP A 127 7.71 10.73 18.18
N VAL A 128 7.35 12.00 18.33
CA VAL A 128 7.72 12.86 19.45
C VAL A 128 6.52 13.71 19.84
N VAL A 129 6.48 14.17 21.09
CA VAL A 129 5.48 15.17 21.49
C VAL A 129 5.73 16.46 20.70
N ASP A 130 4.65 17.12 20.30
CA ASP A 130 4.67 18.39 19.59
C ASP A 130 4.51 19.56 20.56
N ASP A 131 5.60 19.88 21.26
CA ASP A 131 5.63 21.00 22.21
C ASP A 131 5.57 22.38 21.52
N ASP A 132 5.82 22.43 20.20
CA ASP A 132 5.80 23.67 19.40
C ASP A 132 4.38 24.07 18.97
N ASP A 133 3.57 23.08 18.56
CA ASP A 133 2.14 23.25 18.25
C ASP A 133 1.38 21.96 18.59
N PRO A 134 0.84 21.82 19.82
CA PRO A 134 0.17 20.59 20.26
C PRO A 134 -1.25 20.44 19.70
N ASN A 135 -1.70 21.35 18.83
CA ASN A 135 -3.08 21.36 18.32
C ASN A 135 -3.23 20.46 17.09
N PRO A 136 -4.29 19.63 17.00
CA PRO A 136 -4.61 18.93 15.77
C PRO A 136 -5.03 19.91 14.66
N LEU A 137 -4.87 19.50 13.39
CA LEU A 137 -5.20 20.31 12.20
C LEU A 137 -6.65 20.85 12.17
N TYR A 138 -7.54 20.24 12.94
CA TYR A 138 -8.88 20.71 13.23
C TYR A 138 -9.31 20.21 14.61
N SER A 139 -10.09 21.01 15.35
CA SER A 139 -10.50 20.65 16.71
C SER A 139 -11.36 19.36 16.72
N PRO A 140 -11.21 18.47 17.71
CA PRO A 140 -12.07 17.29 17.85
C PRO A 140 -13.56 17.66 17.83
N GLY A 141 -14.37 16.89 17.10
CA GLY A 141 -15.81 17.16 16.92
C GLY A 141 -16.19 18.32 15.99
N SER A 142 -15.25 19.15 15.51
CA SER A 142 -15.56 20.34 14.68
C SER A 142 -15.95 20.04 13.22
N CYS A 143 -15.58 18.85 12.72
CA CYS A 143 -15.84 18.43 11.35
C CYS A 143 -17.07 17.51 11.26
N PRO A 144 -18.14 17.91 10.55
CA PRO A 144 -19.40 17.16 10.49
C PRO A 144 -19.36 15.97 9.50
N PHE A 145 -18.23 15.76 8.81
CA PHE A 145 -18.08 14.77 7.74
C PHE A 145 -17.36 13.48 8.18
N ILE A 146 -16.87 13.44 9.42
CA ILE A 146 -16.21 12.26 10.00
C ILE A 146 -17.27 11.20 10.32
N ASP A 147 -17.06 9.97 9.86
CA ASP A 147 -17.89 8.81 10.20
C ASP A 147 -17.93 8.58 11.72
N ASP A 148 -19.08 8.16 12.24
CA ASP A 148 -19.21 7.82 13.65
C ASP A 148 -18.24 6.72 14.10
N ALA A 149 -17.77 5.85 13.20
CA ALA A 149 -16.73 4.87 13.50
C ALA A 149 -15.34 5.45 13.79
N PHE A 150 -15.05 6.67 13.30
CA PHE A 150 -13.75 7.34 13.45
C PHE A 150 -13.81 8.52 14.45
N ASN A 151 -15.01 8.98 14.82
CA ASN A 151 -15.23 10.14 15.68
C ASN A 151 -15.15 9.79 17.18
N CYS A 152 -13.94 9.44 17.64
CA CYS A 152 -13.68 9.02 19.01
C CYS A 152 -14.13 10.04 20.07
N PHE A 153 -13.98 11.34 19.77
CA PHE A 153 -14.44 12.42 20.63
C PHE A 153 -15.96 12.42 20.80
N LYS A 154 -16.75 12.38 19.71
CA LYS A 154 -18.22 12.26 19.75
C LYS A 154 -18.69 10.99 20.48
N ASN A 155 -17.86 9.94 20.47
CA ASN A 155 -18.14 8.66 21.11
C ASN A 155 -17.68 8.58 22.58
N GLY A 156 -17.16 9.67 23.14
CA GLY A 156 -16.82 9.77 24.56
C GLY A 156 -15.45 9.21 24.95
N ARG A 157 -14.48 9.20 24.02
CA ARG A 157 -13.08 8.90 24.38
C ARG A 157 -12.55 9.97 25.34
N PRO A 158 -12.10 9.60 26.56
CA PRO A 158 -11.76 10.57 27.61
C PRO A 158 -10.32 11.08 27.51
N ASP A 159 -9.40 10.28 26.95
CA ASP A 159 -8.01 10.64 26.73
C ASP A 159 -7.82 11.36 25.39
N SER A 160 -6.83 12.26 25.32
CA SER A 160 -6.54 13.06 24.12
C SER A 160 -5.04 13.20 23.79
N ASP A 161 -4.14 12.62 24.59
CA ASP A 161 -2.69 12.76 24.39
C ASP A 161 -2.21 12.16 23.06
N TYR A 162 -2.94 11.20 22.48
CA TYR A 162 -2.68 10.67 21.13
C TYR A 162 -2.70 11.75 20.03
N LEU A 163 -3.34 12.91 20.27
CA LEU A 163 -3.37 14.05 19.34
C LEU A 163 -2.08 14.87 19.35
N ARG A 164 -1.28 14.78 20.43
CA ARG A 164 -0.14 15.68 20.71
C ARG A 164 1.18 15.21 20.11
N TYR A 165 1.18 14.15 19.30
CA TYR A 165 2.39 13.56 18.74
C TYR A 165 2.60 13.97 17.28
N LYS A 166 3.80 14.42 16.93
CA LYS A 166 4.25 14.61 15.54
C LYS A 166 5.27 13.56 15.10
N TRP A 167 5.27 13.23 13.81
CA TRP A 167 6.32 12.42 13.20
C TRP A 167 7.55 13.29 12.90
N ARG A 168 8.73 12.89 13.39
CA ARG A 168 10.00 13.56 13.15
C ARG A 168 10.97 12.62 12.43
N PRO A 169 11.29 12.85 11.14
CA PRO A 169 12.34 12.12 10.43
C PRO A 169 13.71 12.30 11.08
N HIS A 170 14.62 11.37 10.81
CA HIS A 170 15.98 11.45 11.36
C HIS A 170 16.85 12.54 10.70
N GLY A 171 16.69 12.77 9.39
CA GLY A 171 17.58 13.63 8.60
C GLY A 171 17.03 15.02 8.22
N CYS A 172 15.75 15.31 8.47
CA CYS A 172 15.12 16.56 8.06
C CYS A 172 13.83 16.86 8.83
N GLN A 173 13.24 18.02 8.55
CA GLN A 173 11.92 18.42 9.03
C GLN A 173 10.87 18.27 7.92
N ILE A 174 9.65 17.91 8.30
CA ILE A 174 8.50 17.86 7.38
C ILE A 174 7.81 19.23 7.47
N PRO A 175 7.49 19.89 6.34
CA PRO A 175 6.75 21.15 6.35
C PRO A 175 5.41 20.97 7.08
N ARG A 176 5.03 21.98 7.89
CA ARG A 176 3.71 22.02 8.54
C ARG A 176 2.61 22.03 7.49
N PHE A 177 1.52 21.31 7.72
CA PHE A 177 0.39 21.27 6.80
C PHE A 177 -0.30 22.64 6.73
N ASP A 178 -0.18 23.32 5.59
CA ASP A 178 -0.99 24.50 5.28
C ASP A 178 -2.09 24.08 4.31
N GLY A 179 -3.32 23.97 4.84
CA GLY A 179 -4.47 23.57 4.05
C GLY A 179 -4.92 24.62 3.03
N ARG A 180 -4.54 25.90 3.17
CA ARG A 180 -4.76 26.91 2.11
C ARG A 180 -3.77 26.72 0.97
N LYS A 181 -2.48 26.54 1.27
CA LYS A 181 -1.47 26.23 0.24
C LYS A 181 -1.78 24.91 -0.47
N MET A 182 -2.21 23.88 0.25
CA MET A 182 -2.70 22.62 -0.32
C MET A 182 -3.95 22.82 -1.21
N LEU A 183 -4.92 23.64 -0.79
CA LEU A 183 -6.08 23.98 -1.62
C LEU A 183 -5.70 24.75 -2.90
N GLU A 184 -4.72 25.66 -2.84
CA GLU A 184 -4.17 26.35 -4.02
C GLU A 184 -3.46 25.38 -4.97
N MET A 185 -2.62 24.47 -4.45
CA MET A 185 -1.96 23.43 -5.26
C MET A 185 -2.97 22.48 -5.93
N LEU A 186 -4.13 22.28 -5.30
CA LEU A 186 -5.24 21.51 -5.83
C LEU A 186 -6.21 22.34 -6.69
N ARG A 187 -5.99 23.63 -6.91
CA ARG A 187 -6.92 24.51 -7.64
C ARG A 187 -7.20 23.97 -9.04
N GLY A 188 -8.48 23.78 -9.35
CA GLY A 188 -8.95 23.22 -10.62
C GLY A 188 -8.70 21.71 -10.81
N LYS A 189 -8.12 21.02 -9.81
CA LYS A 189 -7.72 19.61 -9.89
C LYS A 189 -8.71 18.65 -9.25
N LYS A 190 -8.62 17.38 -9.64
CA LYS A 190 -9.33 16.25 -9.05
C LYS A 190 -8.33 15.30 -8.36
N LEU A 191 -8.46 15.17 -7.04
CA LEU A 191 -7.70 14.21 -6.23
C LEU A 191 -8.63 13.06 -5.82
N VAL A 192 -8.20 11.82 -6.04
CA VAL A 192 -9.03 10.62 -5.79
C VAL A 192 -8.29 9.60 -4.94
N PHE A 193 -8.88 9.20 -3.82
CA PHE A 193 -8.47 8.05 -3.04
C PHE A 193 -9.17 6.79 -3.55
N VAL A 194 -8.42 5.73 -3.87
CA VAL A 194 -8.96 4.46 -4.38
C VAL A 194 -8.43 3.33 -3.49
N GLY A 195 -9.30 2.61 -2.78
CA GLY A 195 -8.81 1.55 -1.90
C GLY A 195 -9.78 1.04 -0.84
N ASP A 196 -9.22 0.53 0.27
CA ASP A 196 -9.96 0.01 1.40
C ASP A 196 -10.43 1.12 2.37
N SER A 197 -11.00 0.72 3.51
CA SER A 197 -11.55 1.64 4.50
C SER A 197 -10.49 2.53 5.18
N LEU A 198 -9.20 2.20 5.09
CA LEU A 198 -8.14 3.07 5.57
C LEU A 198 -7.86 4.23 4.61
N ASN A 199 -8.13 4.07 3.30
CA ASN A 199 -8.11 5.20 2.38
C ASN A 199 -9.29 6.14 2.61
N ARG A 200 -10.46 5.59 2.97
CA ARG A 200 -11.58 6.40 3.45
C ARG A 200 -11.18 7.19 4.71
N ASN A 201 -10.50 6.54 5.66
CA ASN A 201 -10.04 7.17 6.90
C ASN A 201 -9.08 8.34 6.64
N MET A 202 -8.16 8.20 5.68
CA MET A 202 -7.24 9.25 5.24
C MET A 202 -7.95 10.37 4.45
N TRP A 203 -8.93 10.01 3.62
CA TRP A 203 -9.74 10.94 2.84
C TRP A 203 -10.61 11.84 3.72
N GLU A 204 -11.28 11.29 4.75
CA GLU A 204 -12.08 12.08 5.70
C GLU A 204 -11.20 13.07 6.48
N ALA A 205 -10.02 12.62 6.93
CA ALA A 205 -9.02 13.48 7.57
C ALA A 205 -8.62 14.66 6.67
N LEU A 206 -8.28 14.41 5.40
CA LEU A 206 -7.90 15.45 4.45
C LEU A 206 -9.05 16.44 4.22
N VAL A 207 -10.27 15.94 4.00
CA VAL A 207 -11.46 16.78 3.80
C VAL A 207 -11.69 17.70 5.02
N CYS A 208 -11.50 17.20 6.24
CA CYS A 208 -11.63 17.98 7.46
C CYS A 208 -10.53 19.03 7.64
N ALA A 209 -9.26 18.69 7.40
CA ALA A 209 -8.14 19.64 7.49
C ALA A 209 -8.25 20.77 6.44
N LEU A 210 -8.63 20.43 5.20
CA LEU A 210 -8.89 21.42 4.15
C LEU A 210 -10.13 22.27 4.46
N ARG A 211 -11.19 21.69 5.05
CA ARG A 211 -12.38 22.42 5.50
C ARG A 211 -12.02 23.47 6.55
N GLU A 212 -11.21 23.12 7.53
CA GLU A 212 -10.86 24.03 8.62
C GLU A 212 -10.05 25.23 8.14
N SER A 213 -9.30 25.07 7.05
CA SER A 213 -8.54 26.13 6.38
C SER A 213 -9.41 27.15 5.62
N LEU A 214 -10.71 26.85 5.39
CA LEU A 214 -11.65 27.75 4.70
C LEU A 214 -12.12 28.89 5.61
N LYS A 215 -12.15 30.12 5.08
CA LYS A 215 -12.81 31.27 5.72
C LYS A 215 -14.32 31.05 5.89
N ASP A 216 -14.96 30.43 4.91
CA ASP A 216 -16.37 30.07 4.92
C ASP A 216 -16.49 28.55 4.70
N LYS A 217 -16.84 27.85 5.79
CA LYS A 217 -16.96 26.39 5.83
C LYS A 217 -18.16 25.85 5.03
N SER A 218 -19.08 26.71 4.57
CA SER A 218 -20.18 26.33 3.67
C SER A 218 -19.75 26.16 2.21
N ARG A 219 -18.53 26.61 1.86
CA ARG A 219 -17.97 26.51 0.50
C ARG A 219 -17.42 25.12 0.16
N LEU A 220 -17.42 24.22 1.14
CA LEU A 220 -17.29 22.78 0.98
C LEU A 220 -18.69 22.13 0.95
N TYR A 221 -18.97 21.32 -0.07
CA TYR A 221 -20.21 20.55 -0.14
C TYR A 221 -19.98 19.12 -0.65
N GLU A 222 -20.78 18.17 -0.16
CA GLU A 222 -20.78 16.79 -0.63
C GLU A 222 -21.62 16.68 -1.92
N VAL A 223 -20.99 16.28 -3.01
CA VAL A 223 -21.66 16.03 -4.31
C VAL A 223 -22.56 14.79 -4.21
N SER A 224 -22.20 13.85 -3.34
CA SER A 224 -22.89 12.57 -3.11
C SER A 224 -24.21 12.67 -2.32
N GLY A 225 -24.77 13.87 -2.14
CA GLY A 225 -26.12 14.11 -1.61
C GLY A 225 -27.26 13.40 -2.37
N ARG A 226 -26.99 12.77 -3.52
CA ARG A 226 -27.86 11.76 -4.13
C ARG A 226 -27.56 10.39 -3.50
N ARG A 227 -28.51 9.86 -2.70
CA ARG A 227 -28.53 8.52 -2.05
C ARG A 227 -28.07 7.34 -2.93
N HIS A 228 -28.10 7.49 -4.25
CA HIS A 228 -27.64 6.53 -5.24
C HIS A 228 -26.10 6.42 -5.42
N LEU A 229 -25.31 7.42 -4.98
CA LEU A 229 -23.84 7.40 -5.11
C LEU A 229 -23.15 6.75 -3.90
N ARG A 230 -23.59 7.09 -2.68
CA ARG A 230 -23.13 6.44 -1.43
C ARG A 230 -23.31 4.92 -1.47
N THR A 231 -24.42 4.44 -2.04
CA THR A 231 -24.71 3.00 -2.25
C THR A 231 -23.82 2.31 -3.28
N LYS A 232 -23.06 3.06 -4.09
CA LYS A 232 -22.07 2.54 -5.07
C LYS A 232 -20.62 2.75 -4.62
N GLY A 233 -20.38 3.01 -3.33
CA GLY A 233 -19.04 3.18 -2.77
C GLY A 233 -18.26 4.37 -3.34
N PHE A 234 -18.96 5.41 -3.81
CA PHE A 234 -18.37 6.63 -4.36
C PHE A 234 -18.78 7.85 -3.52
N PHE A 235 -17.79 8.58 -3.03
CA PHE A 235 -17.95 9.78 -2.23
C PHE A 235 -17.14 10.92 -2.86
N SER A 236 -17.67 12.14 -2.84
CA SER A 236 -17.05 13.28 -3.51
C SER A 236 -17.39 14.57 -2.78
N PHE A 237 -16.35 15.33 -2.43
CA PHE A 237 -16.43 16.65 -1.84
C PHE A 237 -15.86 17.69 -2.81
N LYS A 238 -16.53 18.84 -2.93
CA LYS A 238 -16.09 19.95 -3.79
C LYS A 238 -15.84 21.22 -2.97
N PHE A 239 -14.69 21.83 -3.22
CA PHE A 239 -14.28 23.11 -2.65
C PHE A 239 -14.54 24.21 -3.68
N ARG A 240 -15.68 24.92 -3.54
CA ARG A 240 -16.24 25.80 -4.58
C ARG A 240 -15.29 26.90 -5.05
N ASP A 241 -14.52 27.51 -4.14
CA ASP A 241 -13.61 28.61 -4.48
C ASP A 241 -12.30 28.17 -5.13
N TYR A 242 -11.92 26.92 -4.93
CA TYR A 242 -10.73 26.31 -5.51
C TYR A 242 -11.07 25.50 -6.77
N LYS A 243 -12.36 25.30 -7.07
CA LYS A 243 -12.86 24.51 -8.21
C LYS A 243 -12.30 23.07 -8.25
N CYS A 244 -11.93 22.53 -7.08
CA CYS A 244 -11.32 21.21 -6.95
C CYS A 244 -12.26 20.20 -6.29
N SER A 245 -11.98 18.91 -6.48
CA SER A 245 -12.71 17.82 -5.81
C SER A 245 -11.78 16.81 -5.16
N ILE A 246 -12.22 16.33 -3.99
CA ILE A 246 -11.55 15.34 -3.16
C ILE A 246 -12.48 14.13 -3.05
N ASP A 247 -12.19 13.09 -3.82
CA ASP A 247 -13.08 11.95 -4.03
C ASP A 247 -12.54 10.68 -3.35
N PHE A 248 -13.43 9.77 -2.94
CA PHE A 248 -13.09 8.43 -2.46
C PHE A 248 -13.90 7.35 -3.18
N ILE A 249 -13.19 6.27 -3.55
CA ILE A 249 -13.71 5.14 -4.32
C ILE A 249 -13.33 3.85 -3.59
N LYS A 250 -14.36 3.15 -3.09
CA LYS A 250 -14.20 1.88 -2.39
C LYS A 250 -13.77 0.78 -3.36
N SER A 251 -12.50 0.41 -3.30
CA SER A 251 -11.89 -0.69 -4.06
C SER A 251 -10.95 -1.49 -3.15
N PRO A 252 -11.47 -2.31 -2.21
CA PRO A 252 -10.66 -2.83 -1.10
C PRO A 252 -9.55 -3.79 -1.53
N PHE A 253 -9.72 -4.43 -2.70
CA PHE A 253 -8.77 -5.33 -3.33
C PHE A 253 -8.07 -4.73 -4.57
N LEU A 254 -8.43 -3.50 -4.99
CA LEU A 254 -8.16 -2.88 -6.29
C LEU A 254 -8.78 -3.61 -7.51
N VAL A 255 -8.76 -4.94 -7.50
CA VAL A 255 -9.33 -5.82 -8.51
C VAL A 255 -10.81 -6.18 -8.26
N GLN A 256 -11.48 -6.77 -9.24
CA GLN A 256 -12.94 -6.86 -9.32
C GLN A 256 -13.54 -7.98 -8.45
N GLU A 257 -14.32 -7.60 -7.43
CA GLU A 257 -15.25 -8.51 -6.73
C GLU A 257 -16.33 -9.02 -7.69
N TRP A 258 -16.57 -10.33 -7.74
CA TRP A 258 -17.41 -10.98 -8.73
C TRP A 258 -18.35 -12.03 -8.10
N LYS A 259 -19.31 -12.52 -8.90
CA LYS A 259 -20.25 -13.58 -8.49
C LYS A 259 -20.42 -14.59 -9.60
N ILE A 260 -20.18 -15.86 -9.29
CA ILE A 260 -20.51 -16.99 -10.16
C ILE A 260 -21.75 -17.71 -9.64
N SER A 261 -22.44 -18.43 -10.52
CA SER A 261 -23.49 -19.38 -10.11
C SER A 261 -22.99 -20.79 -10.43
N ASP A 262 -23.11 -21.72 -9.48
CA ASP A 262 -22.80 -23.12 -9.74
C ASP A 262 -23.92 -23.82 -10.56
N LYS A 263 -23.70 -25.07 -10.96
CA LYS A 263 -24.69 -25.86 -11.71
C LYS A 263 -25.99 -26.15 -10.94
N LYS A 264 -26.05 -25.84 -9.64
CA LYS A 264 -27.21 -25.98 -8.76
C LYS A 264 -27.90 -24.63 -8.49
N GLY A 265 -27.44 -23.55 -9.12
CA GLY A 265 -27.97 -22.18 -8.94
C GLY A 265 -27.45 -21.48 -7.68
N SER A 266 -26.54 -22.09 -6.92
CA SER A 266 -25.95 -21.44 -5.74
C SER A 266 -25.01 -20.33 -6.18
N ARG A 267 -25.24 -19.12 -5.65
CA ARG A 267 -24.40 -17.95 -5.92
C ARG A 267 -23.18 -17.95 -4.99
N ARG A 268 -21.99 -17.90 -5.58
CA ARG A 268 -20.72 -17.84 -4.88
C ARG A 268 -19.97 -16.56 -5.24
N GLU A 269 -19.47 -15.88 -4.23
CA GLU A 269 -18.63 -14.69 -4.42
C GLU A 269 -17.19 -15.13 -4.77
N THR A 270 -16.58 -14.42 -5.70
CA THR A 270 -15.21 -14.63 -6.16
C THR A 270 -14.48 -13.29 -6.31
N LEU A 271 -13.15 -13.33 -6.42
CA LEU A 271 -12.32 -12.17 -6.72
C LEU A 271 -11.58 -12.43 -8.02
N ARG A 272 -11.88 -11.63 -9.05
CA ARG A 272 -11.16 -11.64 -10.33
C ARG A 272 -9.80 -11.00 -10.13
N LEU A 273 -8.74 -11.78 -10.16
CA LEU A 273 -7.37 -11.29 -9.99
C LEU A 273 -6.84 -10.61 -11.25
N ASP A 274 -7.42 -10.94 -12.40
CA ASP A 274 -7.07 -10.52 -13.77
C ASP A 274 -7.87 -9.30 -14.28
N MET A 275 -8.65 -8.65 -13.41
CA MET A 275 -9.53 -7.54 -13.82
C MET A 275 -9.55 -6.45 -12.76
N ILE A 276 -9.19 -5.21 -13.12
CA ILE A 276 -9.35 -4.04 -12.25
C ILE A 276 -10.84 -3.82 -11.91
N GLN A 277 -11.14 -3.32 -10.71
CA GLN A 277 -12.53 -3.00 -10.35
C GLN A 277 -13.13 -1.96 -11.32
N GLY A 278 -14.30 -2.24 -11.88
CA GLY A 278 -14.98 -1.42 -12.90
C GLY A 278 -15.42 0.00 -12.47
N SER A 279 -15.02 0.44 -11.28
CA SER A 279 -15.02 1.86 -10.89
C SER A 279 -13.91 2.66 -11.57
N SER A 280 -12.95 2.01 -12.23
CA SER A 280 -11.77 2.61 -12.86
C SER A 280 -12.09 3.81 -13.77
N SER A 281 -13.18 3.71 -14.53
CA SER A 281 -13.66 4.79 -15.41
C SER A 281 -14.15 6.05 -14.68
N LYS A 282 -14.17 6.09 -13.34
CA LYS A 282 -14.54 7.28 -12.56
C LYS A 282 -13.35 8.19 -12.21
N TYR A 283 -12.11 7.75 -12.48
CA TYR A 283 -10.90 8.46 -12.04
C TYR A 283 -9.75 8.46 -13.06
N TYR A 284 -9.98 8.05 -14.31
CA TYR A 284 -9.02 8.22 -15.42
C TYR A 284 -8.67 9.70 -15.68
N ASP A 285 -9.60 10.61 -15.34
CA ASP A 285 -9.51 12.07 -15.46
C ASP A 285 -8.83 12.74 -14.25
N ALA A 286 -8.48 12.00 -13.19
CA ALA A 286 -7.87 12.58 -12.00
C ALA A 286 -6.47 13.16 -12.26
N ASP A 287 -6.12 14.24 -11.54
CA ASP A 287 -4.76 14.81 -11.52
C ASP A 287 -3.87 14.09 -10.50
N ILE A 288 -4.46 13.58 -9.42
CA ILE A 288 -3.78 12.88 -8.34
C ILE A 288 -4.62 11.66 -7.96
N ILE A 289 -4.01 10.47 -7.96
CA ILE A 289 -4.66 9.23 -7.52
C ILE A 289 -3.85 8.63 -6.38
N ILE A 290 -4.50 8.31 -5.26
CA ILE A 290 -3.88 7.71 -4.08
C ILE A 290 -4.47 6.32 -3.89
N PHE A 291 -3.71 5.30 -4.26
CA PHE A 291 -4.09 3.89 -4.12
C PHE A 291 -3.75 3.34 -2.74
N ASN A 292 -4.54 2.36 -2.27
CA ASN A 292 -4.09 1.42 -1.25
C ASN A 292 -4.83 0.09 -1.36
N THR A 293 -4.20 -0.98 -0.86
CA THR A 293 -4.91 -2.20 -0.45
C THR A 293 -4.13 -2.96 0.62
N GLY A 294 -4.82 -3.67 1.50
CA GLY A 294 -4.18 -4.50 2.53
C GLY A 294 -5.16 -5.18 3.48
N HIS A 295 -6.04 -4.42 4.15
CA HIS A 295 -6.83 -4.92 5.28
C HIS A 295 -7.85 -6.01 4.92
N TRP A 296 -8.14 -6.17 3.63
CA TRP A 296 -9.05 -7.19 3.14
C TRP A 296 -8.37 -8.49 2.73
N TRP A 297 -7.03 -8.52 2.63
CA TRP A 297 -6.23 -9.70 2.28
C TRP A 297 -5.96 -10.61 3.49
N THR A 298 -6.99 -10.86 4.30
CA THR A 298 -6.94 -11.79 5.42
C THR A 298 -7.57 -13.14 5.04
N HIS A 299 -7.09 -14.22 5.64
CA HIS A 299 -7.66 -15.56 5.44
C HIS A 299 -9.18 -15.64 5.68
N HIS A 300 -9.73 -14.82 6.58
CA HIS A 300 -11.19 -14.76 6.79
C HIS A 300 -11.91 -14.14 5.58
N LYS A 301 -11.48 -12.96 5.12
CA LYS A 301 -12.12 -12.21 4.02
C LYS A 301 -11.84 -12.80 2.62
N THR A 302 -10.86 -13.69 2.51
CA THR A 302 -10.48 -14.37 1.26
C THR A 302 -10.85 -15.86 1.24
N PHE A 303 -11.70 -16.33 2.17
CA PHE A 303 -12.14 -17.73 2.29
C PHE A 303 -10.97 -18.75 2.38
N LYS A 304 -9.85 -18.33 2.99
CA LYS A 304 -8.57 -19.05 3.06
C LYS A 304 -8.05 -19.46 1.66
N GLY A 305 -8.41 -18.70 0.62
CA GLY A 305 -8.07 -18.98 -0.78
C GLY A 305 -8.87 -20.09 -1.46
N ASN A 306 -9.82 -20.74 -0.76
CA ASN A 306 -10.51 -21.91 -1.30
C ASN A 306 -11.63 -21.52 -2.25
N ASN A 307 -11.45 -21.75 -3.57
CA ASN A 307 -12.40 -21.43 -4.64
C ASN A 307 -13.04 -20.02 -4.49
N TYR A 308 -12.19 -19.04 -4.20
CA TYR A 308 -12.55 -17.62 -4.13
C TYR A 308 -11.84 -16.83 -5.23
N PHE A 309 -10.56 -17.08 -5.45
CA PHE A 309 -9.79 -16.40 -6.47
C PHE A 309 -10.08 -16.95 -7.87
N GLN A 310 -10.18 -16.05 -8.85
CA GLN A 310 -10.61 -16.35 -10.21
C GLN A 310 -9.74 -15.60 -11.23
N GLU A 311 -9.40 -16.26 -12.34
CA GLU A 311 -8.81 -15.64 -13.53
C GLU A 311 -9.58 -16.16 -14.77
N GLY A 312 -10.06 -15.25 -15.62
CA GLY A 312 -11.00 -15.58 -16.69
C GLY A 312 -12.23 -16.33 -16.18
N SER A 313 -12.45 -17.54 -16.72
CA SER A 313 -13.48 -18.48 -16.25
C SER A 313 -12.98 -19.52 -15.23
N HIS A 314 -11.68 -19.54 -14.92
CA HIS A 314 -11.09 -20.50 -13.97
C HIS A 314 -11.20 -19.96 -12.54
N VAL A 315 -11.79 -20.76 -11.65
CA VAL A 315 -11.78 -20.50 -10.20
C VAL A 315 -10.83 -21.51 -9.55
N TYR A 316 -9.84 -20.99 -8.84
CA TYR A 316 -8.81 -21.79 -8.19
C TYR A 316 -9.38 -22.58 -7.01
N ASN A 317 -9.38 -23.92 -7.08
CA ASN A 317 -9.84 -24.78 -5.96
C ASN A 317 -9.22 -24.36 -4.62
N ARG A 318 -7.92 -24.03 -4.63
CA ARG A 318 -7.19 -23.29 -3.60
C ARG A 318 -6.06 -22.49 -4.26
N LEU A 319 -5.86 -21.25 -3.83
CA LEU A 319 -4.74 -20.39 -4.21
C LEU A 319 -4.31 -19.60 -2.96
N GLU A 320 -3.01 -19.54 -2.68
CA GLU A 320 -2.52 -18.87 -1.46
C GLU A 320 -2.69 -17.35 -1.53
N VAL A 321 -3.04 -16.75 -0.39
CA VAL A 321 -3.38 -15.31 -0.31
C VAL A 321 -2.21 -14.42 -0.76
N ARG A 322 -0.97 -14.85 -0.50
CA ARG A 322 0.25 -14.17 -0.96
C ARG A 322 0.34 -14.11 -2.49
N GLU A 323 0.10 -15.24 -3.16
CA GLU A 323 0.14 -15.33 -4.62
C GLU A 323 -1.01 -14.53 -5.26
N ALA A 324 -2.20 -14.61 -4.66
CA ALA A 324 -3.35 -13.83 -5.08
C ALA A 324 -3.12 -12.30 -4.95
N TYR A 325 -2.46 -11.86 -3.89
CA TYR A 325 -2.05 -10.46 -3.70
C TYR A 325 -1.06 -10.01 -4.78
N THR A 326 -0.04 -10.81 -5.07
CA THR A 326 0.92 -10.54 -6.16
C THR A 326 0.21 -10.41 -7.52
N LYS A 327 -0.68 -11.35 -7.85
CA LYS A 327 -1.48 -11.32 -9.09
C LYS A 327 -2.32 -10.04 -9.18
N ALA A 328 -3.05 -9.70 -8.12
CA ALA A 328 -3.88 -8.50 -8.10
C ALA A 328 -3.09 -7.19 -8.21
N LEU A 329 -1.94 -7.07 -7.54
CA LEU A 329 -1.07 -5.90 -7.70
C LEU A 329 -0.46 -5.81 -9.09
N ARG A 330 -0.09 -6.93 -9.73
CA ARG A 330 0.38 -6.92 -11.13
C ARG A 330 -0.71 -6.46 -12.10
N THR A 331 -1.95 -6.88 -11.90
CA THR A 331 -3.11 -6.38 -12.67
C THR A 331 -3.33 -4.87 -12.45
N TRP A 332 -3.17 -4.37 -11.22
CA TRP A 332 -3.24 -2.93 -10.94
C TRP A 332 -2.09 -2.15 -11.60
N ALA A 333 -0.86 -2.68 -11.55
CA ALA A 333 0.32 -2.08 -12.17
C ALA A 333 0.17 -2.00 -13.69
N GLN A 334 -0.18 -3.12 -14.35
CA GLN A 334 -0.45 -3.16 -15.78
C GLN A 334 -1.57 -2.18 -16.17
N TRP A 335 -2.69 -2.19 -15.44
CA TRP A 335 -3.77 -1.25 -15.72
C TRP A 335 -3.32 0.21 -15.59
N THR A 336 -2.50 0.53 -14.59
CA THR A 336 -1.96 1.88 -14.39
C THR A 336 -1.08 2.29 -15.57
N ASP A 337 -0.12 1.45 -15.97
CA ASP A 337 0.78 1.69 -17.10
C ASP A 337 0.09 1.79 -18.46
N GLU A 338 -1.08 1.17 -18.62
CA GLU A 338 -1.87 1.22 -19.85
C GLU A 338 -2.89 2.37 -19.90
N ASN A 339 -3.32 2.92 -18.75
CA ASN A 339 -4.50 3.81 -18.67
C ASN A 339 -4.23 5.16 -18.01
N ILE A 340 -3.09 5.38 -17.34
CA ILE A 340 -2.76 6.63 -16.67
C ILE A 340 -1.64 7.37 -17.40
N ASP A 341 -1.94 8.59 -17.85
CA ASP A 341 -0.95 9.51 -18.40
C ASP A 341 -0.11 10.12 -17.25
N SER A 342 1.12 9.63 -17.08
CA SER A 342 2.06 10.09 -16.05
C SER A 342 2.49 11.55 -16.20
N ASN A 343 2.33 12.16 -17.37
CA ASN A 343 2.66 13.57 -17.59
C ASN A 343 1.59 14.49 -16.98
N ARG A 344 0.36 13.98 -16.82
CA ARG A 344 -0.79 14.71 -16.28
C ARG A 344 -1.15 14.28 -14.85
N THR A 345 -1.03 12.99 -14.54
CA THR A 345 -1.55 12.38 -13.32
C THR A 345 -0.43 11.88 -12.41
N LYS A 346 -0.35 12.42 -11.19
CA LYS A 346 0.57 11.93 -10.15
C LYS A 346 -0.06 10.73 -9.43
N VAL A 347 0.56 9.55 -9.58
CA VAL A 347 0.11 8.31 -8.92
C VAL A 347 0.84 8.11 -7.61
N PHE A 348 0.09 7.93 -6.53
CA PHE A 348 0.58 7.60 -5.20
C PHE A 348 0.10 6.21 -4.81
N PHE A 349 0.92 5.48 -4.05
CA PHE A 349 0.45 4.31 -3.30
C PHE A 349 0.75 4.51 -1.83
N ARG A 350 -0.24 4.31 -0.97
CA ARG A 350 -0.13 4.48 0.48
C ARG A 350 0.03 3.13 1.15
N GLY A 351 1.09 2.99 1.94
CA GLY A 351 1.51 1.74 2.57
C GLY A 351 0.47 1.10 3.50
N TYR A 352 0.80 -0.10 3.98
CA TYR A 352 -0.03 -0.83 4.93
C TYR A 352 -0.17 -0.03 6.23
N SER A 353 -1.39 0.08 6.73
CA SER A 353 -1.65 0.63 8.06
C SER A 353 -1.63 -0.51 9.08
N ALA A 354 -0.78 -0.42 10.10
CA ALA A 354 -0.75 -1.36 11.21
C ALA A 354 -2.11 -1.49 11.93
N SER A 355 -2.28 -2.60 12.65
CA SER A 355 -3.47 -2.90 13.46
C SER A 355 -3.01 -3.55 14.76
N HIS A 356 -3.41 -2.99 15.91
CA HIS A 356 -2.83 -3.35 17.22
C HIS A 356 -3.80 -4.15 18.09
N PHE A 357 -4.19 -5.36 17.65
CA PHE A 357 -5.02 -6.25 18.47
C PHE A 357 -4.19 -7.03 19.48
N ARG A 358 -4.48 -6.86 20.78
CA ARG A 358 -3.91 -7.66 21.88
C ARG A 358 -4.83 -8.82 22.24
N LYS A 359 -4.22 -9.96 22.62
CA LYS A 359 -4.88 -11.19 23.11
C LYS A 359 -5.95 -11.82 22.18
N GLY A 360 -5.98 -11.46 20.90
CA GLY A 360 -6.89 -12.02 19.91
C GLY A 360 -6.84 -11.28 18.57
N GLN A 361 -7.66 -11.69 17.60
CA GLN A 361 -7.91 -10.97 16.35
C GLN A 361 -9.22 -10.16 16.44
N TRP A 362 -9.46 -9.31 15.45
CA TRP A 362 -10.68 -8.49 15.29
C TRP A 362 -12.01 -9.25 15.43
N ASN A 363 -12.02 -10.55 15.11
CA ASN A 363 -13.19 -11.44 15.19
C ASN A 363 -13.13 -12.45 16.36
N SER A 364 -12.08 -12.44 17.18
CA SER A 364 -11.84 -13.42 18.25
C SER A 364 -11.61 -12.76 19.62
N GLY A 365 -12.15 -11.56 19.82
CA GLY A 365 -12.06 -10.84 21.10
C GLY A 365 -10.77 -10.06 21.34
N GLY A 366 -9.97 -9.81 20.30
CA GLY A 366 -8.80 -8.94 20.39
C GLY A 366 -9.17 -7.49 20.71
N TYR A 367 -8.29 -6.79 21.44
CA TYR A 367 -8.58 -5.47 21.99
C TYR A 367 -7.37 -4.51 21.94
N CYS A 368 -7.63 -3.20 22.09
CA CYS A 368 -6.61 -2.13 22.14
C CYS A 368 -6.97 -0.98 23.11
N HIS A 369 -8.14 -1.00 23.78
CA HIS A 369 -8.56 0.07 24.70
C HIS A 369 -7.64 0.36 25.90
N GLU A 370 -6.69 -0.52 26.21
CA GLU A 370 -5.69 -0.34 27.26
C GLU A 370 -4.52 0.54 26.78
N GLU A 371 -4.35 0.74 25.47
CA GLU A 371 -3.24 1.48 24.89
C GLU A 371 -3.57 2.98 24.75
N THR A 372 -2.98 3.80 25.60
CA THR A 372 -3.10 5.27 25.57
C THR A 372 -1.80 5.98 25.18
N ASN A 373 -0.72 5.23 24.98
CA ASN A 373 0.61 5.75 24.62
C ASN A 373 1.17 4.99 23.40
N PRO A 374 1.92 5.68 22.52
CA PRO A 374 2.67 5.02 21.46
C PRO A 374 3.67 3.98 22.00
N ILE A 375 3.99 2.99 21.19
CA ILE A 375 5.14 2.12 21.42
C ILE A 375 6.41 2.98 21.39
N THR A 376 7.22 2.88 22.44
CA THR A 376 8.51 3.59 22.55
C THR A 376 9.72 2.68 22.38
N ASN A 377 9.54 1.37 22.57
CA ASN A 377 10.57 0.35 22.42
C ASN A 377 10.59 -0.17 20.97
N GLU A 378 11.67 0.08 20.23
CA GLU A 378 11.81 -0.38 18.84
C GLU A 378 11.78 -1.91 18.70
N SER A 379 12.20 -2.66 19.72
CA SER A 379 12.10 -4.14 19.70
C SER A 379 10.67 -4.69 19.82
N SER A 380 9.69 -3.82 20.13
CA SER A 380 8.26 -4.16 20.12
C SER A 380 7.58 -3.92 18.77
N ILE A 381 8.26 -3.31 17.80
CA ILE A 381 7.72 -3.01 16.47
C ILE A 381 7.64 -4.29 15.62
N ALA A 382 6.53 -4.46 14.92
CA ALA A 382 6.26 -5.64 14.11
C ALA A 382 7.22 -5.74 12.91
N SER A 383 7.53 -6.97 12.51
CA SER A 383 8.29 -7.23 11.28
C SER A 383 7.56 -6.64 10.06
N TYR A 384 8.33 -6.08 9.13
CA TYR A 384 7.76 -5.40 7.96
C TYR A 384 6.81 -6.32 7.17
N PRO A 385 5.55 -5.91 6.89
CA PRO A 385 4.55 -6.81 6.32
C PRO A 385 4.96 -7.35 4.95
N TRP A 386 4.82 -8.66 4.73
CA TRP A 386 5.12 -9.32 3.45
C TRP A 386 4.41 -8.71 2.23
N MET A 387 3.25 -8.06 2.45
CA MET A 387 2.50 -7.32 1.44
C MET A 387 3.29 -6.13 0.88
N MET A 388 4.07 -5.44 1.73
CA MET A 388 4.85 -4.27 1.31
C MET A 388 6.04 -4.68 0.44
N GLY A 389 6.77 -5.75 0.79
CA GLY A 389 7.82 -6.28 -0.10
C GLY A 389 7.32 -6.67 -1.49
N ILE A 390 6.07 -7.15 -1.61
CA ILE A 390 5.44 -7.41 -2.92
C ILE A 390 5.06 -6.11 -3.62
N LEU A 391 4.49 -5.14 -2.91
CA LEU A 391 4.18 -3.83 -3.46
C LEU A 391 5.45 -3.15 -4.01
N GLU A 392 6.53 -3.13 -3.22
CA GLU A 392 7.84 -2.57 -3.57
C GLU A 392 8.42 -3.26 -4.81
N SER A 393 8.33 -4.60 -4.89
CA SER A 393 8.73 -5.35 -6.08
C SER A 393 7.90 -4.99 -7.31
N VAL A 394 6.58 -4.83 -7.16
CA VAL A 394 5.68 -4.51 -8.28
C VAL A 394 5.87 -3.07 -8.77
N ILE A 395 5.99 -2.08 -7.88
CA ILE A 395 6.19 -0.67 -8.30
C ILE A 395 7.57 -0.43 -8.92
N ALA A 396 8.57 -1.26 -8.60
CA ALA A 396 9.88 -1.23 -9.25
C ALA A 396 9.87 -1.79 -10.69
N GLU A 397 8.87 -2.61 -11.04
CA GLU A 397 8.64 -3.14 -12.39
C GLU A 397 7.75 -2.20 -13.26
N MET A 398 7.16 -1.14 -12.69
CA MET A 398 6.21 -0.24 -13.38
C MET A 398 6.88 0.83 -14.25
N LYS A 399 6.23 1.17 -15.36
CA LYS A 399 6.58 2.32 -16.22
C LYS A 399 6.09 3.64 -15.63
N THR A 400 4.89 3.64 -15.03
CA THR A 400 4.30 4.81 -14.39
C THR A 400 5.01 5.09 -13.07
N PRO A 401 5.60 6.28 -12.86
CA PRO A 401 6.21 6.61 -11.58
C PRO A 401 5.18 6.62 -10.44
N VAL A 402 5.44 5.86 -9.37
CA VAL A 402 4.57 5.79 -8.19
C VAL A 402 5.23 6.45 -6.98
N PHE A 403 4.59 7.48 -6.45
CA PHE A 403 4.97 8.10 -5.18
C PHE A 403 4.55 7.19 -4.01
N TYR A 404 5.48 6.41 -3.49
CA TYR A 404 5.21 5.51 -2.36
C TYR A 404 5.21 6.26 -1.02
N LEU A 405 4.05 6.33 -0.37
CA LEU A 405 3.91 6.83 1.01
C LEU A 405 4.11 5.66 1.98
N ASN A 406 5.36 5.40 2.38
CA ASN A 406 5.73 4.29 3.26
C ASN A 406 5.37 4.57 4.73
N ILE A 407 4.07 4.64 5.02
CA ILE A 407 3.54 4.93 6.36
C ILE A 407 3.62 3.73 7.34
N THR A 408 4.10 2.57 6.90
CA THR A 408 3.91 1.31 7.62
C THR A 408 4.72 1.24 8.92
N LYS A 409 5.99 1.65 8.90
CA LYS A 409 6.81 1.72 10.13
C LYS A 409 6.24 2.76 11.11
N MET A 410 5.96 3.99 10.63
CA MET A 410 5.48 5.07 11.52
C MET A 410 4.16 4.72 12.21
N THR A 411 3.24 4.06 11.53
CA THR A 411 1.91 3.83 12.11
C THR A 411 1.88 2.63 13.07
N ASP A 412 2.88 1.75 13.01
CA ASP A 412 3.06 0.61 13.95
C ASP A 412 3.53 1.05 15.35
N TYR A 413 4.07 2.28 15.49
CA TYR A 413 4.26 2.88 16.80
C TYR A 413 2.93 3.30 17.46
N ARG A 414 1.84 3.46 16.71
CA ARG A 414 0.67 4.24 17.13
C ARG A 414 -0.51 3.42 17.65
N GLN A 415 -0.25 2.40 18.45
CA GLN A 415 -1.31 1.60 19.10
C GLN A 415 -2.37 2.44 19.85
N ASP A 416 -2.00 3.64 20.31
CA ASP A 416 -2.84 4.64 20.98
C ASP A 416 -3.89 5.31 20.07
N GLY A 417 -3.66 5.38 18.76
CA GLY A 417 -4.49 6.17 17.83
C GLY A 417 -5.81 5.53 17.40
N HIS A 418 -6.13 4.33 17.86
CA HIS A 418 -7.29 3.55 17.40
C HIS A 418 -8.63 3.95 18.08
N PRO A 419 -9.79 3.86 17.39
CA PRO A 419 -11.09 4.08 18.01
C PRO A 419 -11.42 3.08 19.10
N SER A 420 -10.98 1.83 18.96
CA SER A 420 -11.13 0.81 19.98
C SER A 420 -12.61 0.60 20.37
N ILE A 421 -12.99 0.75 21.64
CA ILE A 421 -14.40 0.77 22.10
C ILE A 421 -15.17 2.00 21.60
N TYR A 422 -14.49 3.13 21.37
CA TYR A 422 -15.05 4.41 20.93
C TYR A 422 -15.28 4.50 19.41
N ARG A 423 -15.50 3.35 18.75
CA ARG A 423 -16.00 3.23 17.37
C ARG A 423 -17.52 3.43 17.24
N GLN A 424 -18.19 3.65 18.37
CA GLN A 424 -19.61 3.98 18.49
C GLN A 424 -19.80 4.63 19.86
N GLN A 425 -20.87 5.42 20.04
CA GLN A 425 -21.18 5.99 21.34
C GLN A 425 -21.34 4.89 22.40
N GLN A 426 -20.70 5.08 23.56
CA GLN A 426 -20.96 4.22 24.71
C GLN A 426 -22.40 4.43 25.18
N PRO A 427 -23.19 3.36 25.40
CA PRO A 427 -24.56 3.49 25.87
C PRO A 427 -24.60 3.87 27.36
N GLY A 428 -24.44 5.16 27.65
CA GLY A 428 -25.00 5.79 28.85
C GLY A 428 -26.44 6.20 28.57
N LEU A 429 -27.36 5.88 29.50
CA LEU A 429 -28.82 6.06 29.40
C LEU A 429 -29.55 5.03 28.48
N GLY A 430 -29.81 3.84 29.04
CA GLY A 430 -31.02 3.06 28.73
C GLY A 430 -30.95 1.97 27.65
N ILE A 431 -29.91 1.89 26.83
CA ILE A 431 -29.78 0.78 25.86
C ILE A 431 -29.23 -0.47 26.55
N GLN A 432 -30.13 -1.28 27.07
CA GLN A 432 -29.86 -2.57 27.69
C GLN A 432 -29.31 -3.54 26.62
N ARG A 433 -27.98 -3.73 26.58
CA ARG A 433 -27.33 -4.65 25.64
C ARG A 433 -27.66 -6.10 26.02
N SER A 434 -27.92 -6.94 25.03
CA SER A 434 -28.14 -8.38 25.25
C SER A 434 -26.94 -9.00 25.98
N PRO A 435 -27.15 -9.72 27.10
CA PRO A 435 -26.08 -10.42 27.80
C PRO A 435 -25.33 -11.36 26.85
N GLY A 436 -24.00 -11.29 26.83
CA GLY A 436 -23.13 -12.13 26.02
C GLY A 436 -22.61 -11.52 24.70
N MET A 437 -23.06 -10.33 24.28
CA MET A 437 -22.51 -9.68 23.08
C MET A 437 -21.17 -8.99 23.39
N MET A 438 -20.06 -9.65 23.06
CA MET A 438 -18.71 -9.11 23.24
C MET A 438 -18.52 -7.81 22.43
N MET A 439 -17.96 -6.78 23.08
CA MET A 439 -17.64 -5.49 22.45
C MET A 439 -16.49 -5.66 21.46
N ILE A 440 -16.80 -5.78 20.17
CA ILE A 440 -15.79 -5.77 19.09
C ILE A 440 -15.14 -4.38 19.04
N GLN A 441 -13.85 -4.32 19.39
CA GLN A 441 -13.04 -3.10 19.33
C GLN A 441 -12.50 -2.88 17.93
N ASP A 442 -12.39 -1.62 17.51
CA ASP A 442 -11.74 -1.26 16.25
C ASP A 442 -10.26 -0.91 16.49
N CYS A 443 -9.39 -1.89 16.27
CA CYS A 443 -7.93 -1.73 16.37
C CYS A 443 -7.26 -1.78 15.00
N SER A 444 -7.97 -1.32 13.96
CA SER A 444 -7.46 -1.20 12.58
C SER A 444 -7.61 0.21 12.04
N HIS A 445 -8.77 0.85 12.22
CA HIS A 445 -9.00 2.24 11.82
C HIS A 445 -8.45 3.22 12.86
N TRP A 446 -8.54 4.51 12.58
CA TRP A 446 -7.92 5.58 13.36
C TRP A 446 -8.95 6.62 13.81
N CYS A 447 -8.76 7.13 15.03
CA CYS A 447 -9.47 8.32 15.49
C CYS A 447 -9.17 9.51 14.57
N LEU A 448 -10.18 10.35 14.35
CA LEU A 448 -10.07 11.61 13.61
C LEU A 448 -10.52 12.79 14.49
N PRO A 449 -9.69 13.84 14.68
CA PRO A 449 -8.31 13.97 14.21
C PRO A 449 -7.37 12.90 14.81
N GLY A 450 -6.21 12.68 14.21
CA GLY A 450 -5.26 11.65 14.63
C GLY A 450 -4.24 11.25 13.56
N VAL A 451 -3.80 9.99 13.58
CA VAL A 451 -2.68 9.49 12.75
C VAL A 451 -2.83 9.75 11.23
N PRO A 452 -4.03 9.64 10.61
CA PRO A 452 -4.19 9.92 9.18
C PRO A 452 -3.95 11.38 8.79
N ASP A 453 -4.00 12.34 9.73
CA ASP A 453 -3.61 13.73 9.47
C ASP A 453 -2.13 13.84 9.11
N PHE A 454 -1.26 13.03 9.73
CA PHE A 454 0.16 12.97 9.40
C PHE A 454 0.43 12.28 8.06
N TRP A 455 -0.40 11.32 7.65
CA TRP A 455 -0.33 10.76 6.29
C TRP A 455 -0.65 11.85 5.25
N ASN A 456 -1.59 12.74 5.56
CA ASN A 456 -1.91 13.89 4.71
C ASN A 456 -0.84 14.99 4.76
N GLN A 457 -0.14 15.18 5.89
CA GLN A 457 1.04 16.04 5.97
C GLN A 457 2.20 15.51 5.09
N LEU A 458 2.43 14.20 5.06
CA LEU A 458 3.42 13.56 4.17
C LEU A 458 3.04 13.71 2.69
N LEU A 459 1.77 13.47 2.35
CA LEU A 459 1.24 13.73 1.00
C LEU A 459 1.48 15.20 0.59
N TYR A 460 1.16 16.15 1.47
CA TYR A 460 1.39 17.57 1.24
C TYR A 460 2.88 17.90 1.05
N ALA A 461 3.77 17.34 1.88
CA ALA A 461 5.21 17.51 1.74
C ALA A 461 5.76 16.98 0.41
N VAL A 462 5.33 15.78 -0.02
CA VAL A 462 5.71 15.22 -1.34
C VAL A 462 5.16 16.08 -2.48
N LEU A 463 3.91 16.53 -2.38
CA LEU A 463 3.32 17.41 -3.39
C LEU A 463 4.07 18.75 -3.49
N LEU A 464 4.45 19.36 -2.35
CA LEU A 464 5.26 20.59 -2.32
C LEU A 464 6.58 20.39 -3.06
N ILE A 465 7.37 19.38 -2.66
CA ILE A 465 8.67 19.07 -3.27
C ILE A 465 8.51 18.87 -4.79
N SER A 466 7.50 18.09 -5.20
CA SER A 466 7.19 17.84 -6.62
C SER A 466 6.58 19.03 -7.38
N SER A 467 6.33 20.16 -6.72
CA SER A 467 5.85 21.41 -7.32
C SER A 467 6.92 22.50 -7.42
N HIS A 468 8.04 22.34 -6.71
CA HIS A 468 9.22 23.20 -6.81
C HIS A 468 10.27 22.67 -7.81
N GLN A 469 9.94 21.58 -8.52
CA GLN A 469 10.76 20.91 -9.53
C GLN A 469 10.15 21.00 -10.94
N GLN A 470 9.08 21.78 -11.09
CA GLN A 470 8.41 22.14 -12.35
C GLN A 470 8.50 23.66 -12.50
#